data_AF-A0AB74JP71-F1
#
_entry.id   AF-A0AB74JP71-F1
#
_cell.length_a   1.000
_cell.length_b   1.000
_cell.length_c   1.000
_cell.angle_alpha   90.00
_cell.angle_beta   90.00
_cell.angle_gamma   90.00
#
_symmetry.space_group_name_H-M   'P 1'
#
loop_
_entity.id
_entity.type
_entity.pdbx_description
1 polymer ?
#
loop_
_entity_poly.entity_id
_entity_poly.type
_entity_poly.pdbx_seq_one_letter_code
_entity_poly.pdbx_strand_id
1 'polypeptide(L)'
;MKLPKDVRMVVYDYALTYETVQTSRPPLLSVCHQIREEGSPTFFRINEFNIRCERSSGQESRQPKIRRDTLPWLEMIGSSQVENLRHLLLHNKARAQPYRVDLSCGDTSTWSVAGRGHDHSLPSCPRKEFQTRGAILADMREFGAEWLLPYLTSLRMTELIKSMEEAIQRTQKGMCLFADQCGHGKSVKPSIKCTEMVVRAFAAMMERSGFD
;
A
#
# COMPACT_ATOMS: atom_id res chain seq x y z
N MET A 1 14.87 23.71 19.67
CA MET A 1 15.49 22.84 20.70
C MET A 1 17.01 23.02 20.63
N LYS A 2 17.71 23.30 21.75
CA LYS A 2 19.17 23.55 21.76
C LYS A 2 19.98 22.25 21.88
N LEU A 3 19.74 21.30 20.99
CA LEU A 3 20.53 20.06 20.86
C LEU A 3 21.27 20.05 19.52
N PRO A 4 22.41 19.38 19.36
CA PRO A 4 23.02 19.14 18.04
C PRO A 4 22.05 18.46 17.07
N LYS A 5 22.17 18.73 15.77
CA LYS A 5 21.21 18.24 14.76
C LYS A 5 21.06 16.72 14.79
N ASP A 6 22.17 15.99 14.90
CA ASP A 6 22.15 14.52 14.88
C ASP A 6 21.38 13.95 16.06
N VAL A 7 21.52 14.55 17.24
CA VAL A 7 20.75 14.19 18.44
C VAL A 7 19.26 14.52 18.24
N ARG A 8 18.94 15.66 17.62
CA ARG A 8 17.53 16.00 17.30
C ARG A 8 16.91 15.00 16.35
N MET A 9 17.63 14.55 15.33
CA MET A 9 17.12 13.58 14.36
C MET A 9 16.80 12.23 15.01
N VAL A 10 17.63 11.74 15.94
CA VAL A 10 17.35 10.51 16.71
C VAL A 10 16.09 10.67 17.56
N VAL A 11 15.92 11.81 18.21
CA VAL A 11 14.71 12.10 19.01
C VAL A 11 13.47 12.15 18.12
N TYR A 12 13.55 12.77 16.93
CA TYR A 12 12.43 12.80 15.99
C TYR A 12 12.08 11.41 15.48
N ASP A 13 13.08 10.61 15.12
CA ASP A 13 12.89 9.22 14.68
C ASP A 13 12.11 8.43 15.73
N TYR A 14 12.55 8.48 16.99
CA TYR A 14 11.85 7.82 18.09
C TYR A 14 10.43 8.37 18.30
N ALA A 15 10.26 9.69 18.34
CA ALA A 15 8.97 10.31 18.67
C ALA A 15 7.91 10.15 17.56
N LEU A 16 8.33 10.18 16.28
CA LEU A 16 7.43 10.14 15.13
C LEU A 16 7.11 8.70 14.68
N THR A 17 7.87 7.70 15.13
CA THR A 17 7.63 6.28 14.78
C THR A 17 6.36 5.72 15.42
N TYR A 18 5.96 6.23 16.59
CA TYR A 18 4.80 5.72 17.35
C TYR A 18 3.56 6.61 17.24
N GLU A 19 3.59 7.64 16.40
CA GLU A 19 2.48 8.59 16.29
C GLU A 19 1.37 8.01 15.39
N THR A 20 0.16 7.88 15.93
CA THR A 20 -0.97 7.34 15.17
C THR A 20 -1.36 8.31 14.05
N VAL A 21 -1.25 7.85 12.81
CA VAL A 21 -1.55 8.64 11.62
C VAL A 21 -3.06 8.83 11.49
N GLN A 22 -3.54 10.03 11.75
CA GLN A 22 -4.82 10.51 11.24
C GLN A 22 -4.56 11.44 10.05
N THR A 23 -5.59 11.76 9.26
CA THR A 23 -5.51 12.68 8.11
C THR A 23 -5.26 14.15 8.52
N SER A 24 -4.61 14.38 9.65
CA SER A 24 -4.21 15.66 10.20
C SER A 24 -2.69 15.72 10.34
N ARG A 25 -2.12 16.93 10.34
CA ARG A 25 -0.69 17.10 10.62
C ARG A 25 -0.40 16.64 12.06
N PRO A 26 0.64 15.84 12.30
CA PRO A 26 0.97 15.36 13.63
C PRO A 26 1.17 16.50 14.62
N PRO A 27 0.65 16.39 15.86
CA PRO A 27 0.92 17.33 16.94
C PRO A 27 2.39 17.74 17.04
N LEU A 28 3.34 16.80 16.93
CA LEU A 28 4.77 17.14 17.06
C LEU A 28 5.26 18.09 15.94
N LEU A 29 4.78 17.93 14.71
CA LEU A 29 5.11 18.80 13.57
C LEU A 29 4.38 20.16 13.61
N SER A 30 3.43 20.31 14.53
CA SER A 30 2.72 21.57 14.77
C SER A 30 3.44 22.52 15.72
N VAL A 31 4.36 22.00 16.56
CA VAL A 31 4.93 22.73 17.70
C VAL A 31 5.84 23.89 17.30
N CYS A 32 6.84 23.66 16.43
CA CYS A 32 7.72 24.74 15.96
C CYS A 32 8.31 24.48 14.57
N HIS A 33 8.79 25.55 13.93
CA HIS A 33 9.34 25.51 12.58
C HIS A 33 10.51 24.53 12.43
N GLN A 34 11.40 24.46 13.42
CA GLN A 34 12.55 23.55 13.38
C GLN A 34 12.11 22.08 13.33
N ILE A 35 11.20 21.68 14.22
CA ILE A 35 10.68 20.30 14.28
C ILE A 35 9.88 19.98 13.01
N ARG A 36 9.14 20.97 12.49
CA ARG A 36 8.39 20.82 11.24
C ARG A 36 9.32 20.52 10.07
N GLU A 37 10.35 21.34 9.85
CA GLU A 37 11.25 21.16 8.70
C GLU A 37 12.13 19.91 8.83
N GLU A 38 12.68 19.66 10.02
CA GLU A 38 13.59 18.54 10.25
C GLU A 38 12.85 17.20 10.41
N GLY A 39 11.66 17.20 11.01
CA GLY A 39 10.91 15.99 11.35
C GLY A 39 9.92 15.53 10.29
N SER A 40 9.40 16.43 9.44
CA SER A 40 8.41 16.02 8.42
C SER A 40 8.91 14.92 7.49
N PRO A 41 10.15 14.97 6.95
CA PRO A 41 10.66 13.89 6.10
C PRO A 41 10.68 12.54 6.81
N THR A 42 11.08 12.50 8.09
CA THR A 42 11.06 11.28 8.91
C THR A 42 9.63 10.77 9.11
N PHE A 43 8.71 11.66 9.47
CA PHE A 43 7.30 11.32 9.67
C PHE A 43 6.69 10.68 8.41
N PHE A 44 6.78 11.35 7.26
CA PHE A 44 6.18 10.87 6.00
C PHE A 44 6.86 9.62 5.44
N ARG A 45 8.11 9.36 5.83
CA ARG A 45 8.85 8.19 5.38
C ARG A 45 8.55 6.92 6.17
N ILE A 46 8.29 7.01 7.47
CA ILE A 46 8.16 5.83 8.35
C ILE A 46 6.70 5.43 8.53
N ASN A 47 5.79 6.40 8.47
CA ASN A 47 4.39 6.17 8.81
C ASN A 47 3.55 5.61 7.64
N GLU A 48 2.46 4.93 8.01
CA GLU A 48 1.49 4.36 7.07
C GLU A 48 0.33 5.36 6.79
N PHE A 49 0.11 5.71 5.52
CA PHE A 49 -0.87 6.73 5.14
C PHE A 49 -2.10 6.12 4.46
N ASN A 50 -3.28 6.40 5.03
CA ASN A 50 -4.54 5.90 4.50
C ASN A 50 -4.94 6.63 3.21
N ILE A 51 -4.87 5.92 2.08
CA ILE A 51 -5.31 6.40 0.78
C ILE A 51 -6.66 5.77 0.48
N ARG A 52 -7.72 6.56 0.64
CA ARG A 52 -9.07 6.11 0.30
C ARG A 52 -9.29 6.24 -1.21
N CYS A 53 -9.90 5.22 -1.79
CA CYS A 53 -10.15 5.15 -3.23
C CYS A 53 -11.66 5.09 -3.50
N GLU A 54 -12.11 5.67 -4.62
CA GLU A 54 -13.48 5.53 -5.12
C GLU A 54 -13.50 5.18 -6.60
N ARG A 55 -14.56 4.50 -7.02
CA ARG A 55 -14.88 4.35 -8.44
C ARG A 55 -15.52 5.64 -8.93
N SER A 56 -15.05 6.15 -10.07
CA SER A 56 -15.71 7.25 -10.75
C SER A 56 -17.16 6.87 -11.10
N SER A 57 -18.12 7.75 -10.83
CA SER A 57 -19.55 7.53 -11.10
C SER A 57 -19.95 7.81 -12.56
N GLY A 58 -19.04 8.29 -13.40
CA GLY A 58 -19.30 8.60 -14.82
C GLY A 58 -18.97 7.46 -15.76
N GLN A 59 -19.77 7.31 -16.83
CA GLN A 59 -19.63 6.26 -17.87
C GLN A 59 -18.25 6.23 -18.56
N GLU A 60 -17.47 7.32 -18.56
CA GLU A 60 -16.28 7.45 -19.42
C GLU A 60 -14.94 7.08 -18.79
N SER A 61 -14.87 6.73 -17.51
CA SER A 61 -13.67 6.05 -16.98
C SER A 61 -13.96 5.38 -15.65
N ARG A 62 -14.31 4.09 -15.67
CA ARG A 62 -14.43 3.23 -14.48
C ARG A 62 -13.10 3.03 -13.73
N GLN A 63 -12.07 3.83 -14.00
CA GLN A 63 -10.79 3.73 -13.31
C GLN A 63 -10.96 4.27 -11.89
N PRO A 64 -10.49 3.54 -10.86
CA PRO A 64 -10.50 4.06 -9.51
C PRO A 64 -9.54 5.24 -9.39
N LYS A 65 -9.95 6.18 -8.55
CA LYS A 65 -9.22 7.42 -8.27
C LYS A 65 -9.11 7.59 -6.75
N ILE A 66 -8.16 8.42 -6.35
CA ILE A 66 -8.07 8.89 -4.96
C ILE A 66 -9.37 9.63 -4.64
N ARG A 67 -9.97 9.34 -3.48
CA ARG A 67 -11.21 10.00 -3.06
C ARG A 67 -10.99 11.49 -2.86
N ARG A 68 -12.05 12.26 -3.10
CA ARG A 68 -12.08 13.70 -2.86
C ARG A 68 -11.81 14.12 -1.41
N ASP A 69 -11.90 13.21 -0.43
CA ASP A 69 -11.54 13.50 0.96
C ASP A 69 -10.04 13.32 1.24
N THR A 70 -9.35 12.49 0.44
CA THR A 70 -7.91 12.21 0.59
C THR A 70 -7.07 13.17 -0.25
N LEU A 71 -7.57 13.59 -1.41
CA LEU A 71 -6.87 14.50 -2.30
C LEU A 71 -6.51 15.86 -1.66
N PRO A 72 -7.41 16.55 -0.94
CA PRO A 72 -7.09 17.82 -0.28
C PRO A 72 -5.99 17.68 0.78
N TRP A 73 -5.89 16.53 1.44
CA TRP A 73 -4.82 16.27 2.40
C TRP A 73 -3.46 16.14 1.70
N LEU A 74 -3.39 15.41 0.57
CA LEU A 74 -2.17 15.32 -0.23
C LEU A 74 -1.73 16.69 -0.78
N GLU A 75 -2.70 17.52 -1.17
CA GLU A 75 -2.45 18.90 -1.60
C GLU A 75 -1.96 19.78 -0.43
N MET A 76 -2.59 19.65 0.75
CA MET A 76 -2.27 20.41 1.95
C MET A 76 -0.85 20.13 2.49
N ILE A 77 -0.39 18.87 2.47
CA ILE A 77 0.97 18.54 2.93
C ILE A 77 2.03 19.06 1.95
N GLY A 78 1.67 19.29 0.69
CA GLY A 78 2.54 19.85 -0.35
C GLY A 78 3.46 18.81 -1.00
N SER A 79 3.95 19.12 -2.20
CA SER A 79 4.76 18.21 -3.02
C SER A 79 6.03 17.73 -2.32
N SER A 80 6.71 18.60 -1.58
CA SER A 80 7.93 18.24 -0.83
C SER A 80 7.70 17.16 0.21
N GLN A 81 6.49 17.09 0.80
CA GLN A 81 6.14 16.06 1.76
C GLN A 81 5.59 14.81 1.08
N VAL A 82 4.84 14.96 0.00
CA VAL A 82 4.40 13.84 -0.85
C VAL A 82 5.60 13.03 -1.37
N GLU A 83 6.70 13.70 -1.73
CA GLU A 83 7.95 13.05 -2.15
C GLU A 83 8.58 12.15 -1.08
N ASN A 84 8.22 12.33 0.19
CA ASN A 84 8.72 11.53 1.30
C ASN A 84 7.83 10.33 1.65
N LEU A 85 6.62 10.23 1.09
CA LEU A 85 5.71 9.10 1.36
C LEU A 85 6.36 7.76 0.98
N ARG A 86 6.30 6.77 1.86
CA ARG A 86 6.77 5.40 1.53
C ARG A 86 5.72 4.33 1.77
N HIS A 87 4.94 4.42 2.84
CA HIS A 87 3.98 3.37 3.18
C HIS A 87 2.55 3.87 2.97
N LEU A 88 1.83 3.25 2.04
CA LEU A 88 0.43 3.56 1.75
C LEU A 88 -0.47 2.42 2.22
N LEU A 89 -1.60 2.78 2.82
CA LEU A 89 -2.71 1.88 3.14
C LEU A 89 -3.86 2.13 2.17
N LEU A 90 -4.04 1.25 1.20
CA LEU A 90 -5.14 1.35 0.25
C LEU A 90 -6.37 0.66 0.82
N HIS A 91 -7.34 1.47 1.26
CA HIS A 91 -8.61 0.96 1.76
C HIS A 91 -9.62 0.75 0.63
N ASN A 92 -10.23 -0.42 0.66
CA ASN A 92 -11.38 -0.77 -0.16
C ASN A 92 -12.58 -1.07 0.75
N LYS A 93 -13.73 -0.45 0.47
CA LYS A 93 -14.99 -0.69 1.21
C LYS A 93 -15.40 -2.16 1.26
N ALA A 94 -15.00 -2.97 0.27
CA ALA A 94 -15.39 -4.38 0.17
C ALA A 94 -14.48 -5.34 0.97
N ARG A 95 -13.31 -4.92 1.45
CA ARG A 95 -12.41 -5.77 2.24
C ARG A 95 -12.34 -5.32 3.68
N ALA A 96 -12.29 -6.30 4.59
CA ALA A 96 -12.10 -6.04 6.02
C ALA A 96 -10.72 -5.43 6.36
N GLN A 97 -9.73 -5.56 5.46
CA GLN A 97 -8.36 -5.10 5.69
C GLN A 97 -7.80 -4.32 4.48
N PRO A 98 -7.02 -3.25 4.72
CA PRO A 98 -6.37 -2.49 3.66
C PRO A 98 -5.19 -3.23 3.03
N TYR A 99 -4.82 -2.83 1.81
CA TYR A 99 -3.55 -3.24 1.23
C TYR A 99 -2.42 -2.34 1.74
N ARG A 100 -1.32 -2.95 2.20
CA ARG A 100 -0.09 -2.26 2.58
C ARG A 100 0.82 -2.20 1.36
N VAL A 101 1.23 -0.99 0.98
CA VAL A 101 2.09 -0.77 -0.19
C VAL A 101 3.33 0.01 0.25
N ASP A 102 4.51 -0.58 0.10
CA ASP A 102 5.79 0.10 0.29
C ASP A 102 6.33 0.59 -1.06
N LEU A 103 6.31 1.90 -1.27
CA LEU A 103 6.78 2.55 -2.48
C LEU A 103 8.30 2.48 -2.64
N SER A 104 9.07 2.28 -1.57
CA SER A 104 10.53 2.09 -1.65
C SER A 104 10.93 0.70 -2.14
N CYS A 105 9.97 -0.19 -2.32
CA CYS A 105 10.24 -1.57 -2.68
C CYS A 105 10.18 -1.71 -4.22
N GLY A 106 11.32 -1.72 -4.90
CA GLY A 106 11.37 -1.79 -6.37
C GLY A 106 10.93 -3.14 -6.96
N ASP A 107 10.90 -4.19 -6.15
CA ASP A 107 10.40 -5.51 -6.55
C ASP A 107 8.92 -5.63 -6.17
N THR A 108 8.05 -5.55 -7.17
CA THR A 108 6.59 -5.58 -6.98
C THR A 108 6.07 -6.98 -6.59
N SER A 109 6.90 -8.02 -6.73
CA SER A 109 6.60 -9.38 -6.27
C SER A 109 6.70 -9.55 -4.75
N THR A 110 7.32 -8.59 -4.05
CA THR A 110 7.51 -8.63 -2.60
C THR A 110 6.52 -7.76 -1.84
N TRP A 111 5.40 -7.37 -2.46
CA TRP A 111 4.41 -6.47 -1.89
C TRP A 111 3.25 -7.26 -1.29
N SER A 112 3.00 -7.09 0.01
CA SER A 112 2.04 -7.91 0.75
C SER A 112 0.65 -7.26 0.91
N VAL A 113 -0.42 -8.02 0.70
CA VAL A 113 -1.73 -7.72 1.30
C VAL A 113 -1.58 -7.87 2.82
N ALA A 114 -2.05 -6.90 3.62
CA ALA A 114 -2.10 -7.06 5.07
C ALA A 114 -2.80 -8.38 5.39
N GLY A 115 -2.04 -9.34 5.92
CA GLY A 115 -2.62 -10.56 6.47
C GLY A 115 -3.23 -10.24 7.82
N ARG A 116 -4.23 -11.02 8.23
CA ARG A 116 -4.59 -11.11 9.65
C ARG A 116 -3.33 -11.50 10.44
N GLY A 117 -2.82 -10.57 11.24
CA GLY A 117 -1.67 -10.78 12.10
C GLY A 117 -1.26 -9.49 12.79
N HIS A 118 -1.19 -9.52 14.11
CA HIS A 118 -0.75 -8.44 15.00
C HIS A 118 0.79 -8.32 15.07
N ASP A 119 1.51 -8.77 14.04
CA ASP A 119 2.97 -8.73 14.07
C ASP A 119 3.48 -7.39 13.54
N HIS A 120 3.87 -6.56 14.49
CA HIS A 120 4.41 -5.21 14.31
C HIS A 120 5.88 -5.19 13.84
N SER A 121 6.42 -6.34 13.46
CA SER A 121 7.80 -6.52 13.02
C SER A 121 7.83 -7.39 11.77
N LEU A 122 7.47 -6.80 10.63
CA LEU A 122 7.67 -7.42 9.32
C LEU A 122 8.67 -6.59 8.50
N PRO A 123 9.54 -7.23 7.72
CA PRO A 123 10.54 -6.55 6.91
C PRO A 123 9.86 -5.61 5.91
N SER A 124 10.56 -4.56 5.50
CA SER A 124 10.10 -3.50 4.59
C SER A 124 9.54 -4.00 3.24
N CYS A 125 9.77 -5.27 2.91
CA CYS A 125 9.20 -5.94 1.75
C CYS A 125 8.85 -7.39 2.13
N PRO A 126 7.73 -7.67 2.82
CA PRO A 126 7.35 -9.04 3.13
C PRO A 126 6.95 -9.71 1.81
N ARG A 127 7.77 -10.66 1.37
CA ARG A 127 7.51 -11.50 0.20
C ARG A 127 6.22 -12.28 0.43
N LYS A 128 5.10 -11.73 -0.04
CA LYS A 128 3.87 -12.49 -0.16
C LYS A 128 3.83 -13.01 -1.57
N GLU A 129 4.41 -14.19 -1.77
CA GLU A 129 4.13 -14.97 -2.96
C GLU A 129 2.61 -15.19 -2.96
N PHE A 130 1.91 -14.56 -3.91
CA PHE A 130 0.54 -14.90 -4.14
C PHE A 130 0.53 -16.37 -4.55
N GLN A 131 -0.09 -17.21 -3.73
CA GLN A 131 -0.10 -18.64 -3.98
C GLN A 131 -0.78 -18.88 -5.34
N THR A 132 0.01 -19.33 -6.31
CA THR A 132 -0.50 -19.78 -7.60
C THR A 132 -1.38 -21.00 -7.39
N ARG A 133 -2.25 -21.33 -8.35
CA ARG A 133 -3.01 -22.58 -8.30
C ARG A 133 -2.10 -23.79 -7.99
N GLY A 134 -0.92 -23.82 -8.61
CA GLY A 134 0.09 -24.85 -8.37
C GLY A 134 0.59 -24.88 -6.93
N ALA A 135 0.89 -23.73 -6.34
CA ALA A 135 1.34 -23.60 -4.95
C ALA A 135 0.24 -24.01 -3.95
N ILE A 136 -1.01 -23.58 -4.15
CA ILE A 136 -2.14 -23.97 -3.29
C ILE A 136 -2.33 -25.49 -3.33
N LEU A 137 -2.26 -26.09 -4.52
CA LEU A 137 -2.39 -27.54 -4.69
C LEU A 137 -1.21 -28.30 -4.08
N ALA A 138 0.00 -27.75 -4.12
CA ALA A 138 1.18 -28.33 -3.50
C ALA A 138 1.08 -28.30 -1.97
N ASP A 139 0.75 -27.14 -1.38
CA ASP A 139 0.55 -26.99 0.06
C ASP A 139 -0.51 -27.98 0.59
N MET A 140 -1.65 -28.13 -0.10
CA MET A 140 -2.70 -29.05 0.37
C MET A 140 -2.27 -30.52 0.35
N ARG A 141 -1.44 -30.92 -0.61
CA ARG A 141 -0.85 -32.27 -0.63
C ARG A 141 0.14 -32.44 0.52
N GLU A 142 0.97 -31.43 0.77
CA GLU A 142 1.94 -31.42 1.85
C GLU A 142 1.27 -31.50 3.24
N PHE A 143 0.18 -30.76 3.45
CA PHE A 143 -0.58 -30.75 4.71
C PHE A 143 -1.64 -31.86 4.83
N GLY A 144 -1.71 -32.80 3.87
CA GLY A 144 -2.68 -33.91 3.89
C GLY A 144 -4.15 -33.46 3.78
N ALA A 145 -4.40 -32.26 3.25
CA ALA A 145 -5.72 -31.67 3.04
C ALA A 145 -6.33 -32.05 1.69
N GLU A 146 -5.93 -33.18 1.11
CA GLU A 146 -6.33 -33.62 -0.23
C GLU A 146 -7.84 -33.79 -0.40
N TRP A 147 -8.57 -34.02 0.69
CA TRP A 147 -10.04 -34.08 0.70
C TRP A 147 -10.71 -32.77 0.27
N LEU A 148 -10.00 -31.63 0.29
CA LEU A 148 -10.46 -30.34 -0.23
C LEU A 148 -10.20 -30.16 -1.74
N LEU A 149 -9.43 -31.04 -2.39
CA LEU A 149 -9.13 -30.94 -3.81
C LEU A 149 -10.38 -30.85 -4.69
N PRO A 150 -11.45 -31.65 -4.48
CA PRO A 150 -12.68 -31.55 -5.27
C PRO A 150 -13.30 -30.15 -5.25
N TYR A 151 -13.23 -29.47 -4.10
CA TYR A 151 -13.73 -28.10 -3.92
C TYR A 151 -12.88 -27.09 -4.71
N LEU A 152 -11.55 -27.20 -4.65
CA LEU A 152 -10.65 -26.33 -5.42
C LEU A 152 -10.71 -26.58 -6.93
N THR A 153 -11.01 -27.81 -7.36
CA THR A 153 -11.21 -28.15 -8.77
C THR A 153 -12.62 -27.86 -9.28
N SER A 154 -13.53 -27.38 -8.42
CA SER A 154 -14.85 -26.93 -8.88
C SER A 154 -14.70 -25.78 -9.88
N LEU A 155 -15.65 -25.68 -10.82
CA LEU A 155 -15.65 -24.62 -11.84
C LEU A 155 -15.59 -23.23 -11.19
N ARG A 156 -16.40 -23.01 -10.14
CA ARG A 156 -16.47 -21.76 -9.40
C ARG A 156 -15.13 -21.38 -8.75
N MET A 157 -14.46 -22.33 -8.09
CA MET A 157 -13.15 -22.05 -7.49
C MET A 157 -12.06 -21.85 -8.55
N THR A 158 -12.12 -22.58 -9.65
CA THR A 158 -11.18 -22.42 -10.77
C THR A 158 -11.30 -21.03 -11.40
N GLU A 159 -12.53 -20.56 -11.62
CA GLU A 159 -12.79 -19.20 -12.13
C GLU A 159 -12.34 -18.12 -11.15
N LEU A 160 -12.57 -18.32 -9.85
CA LEU A 160 -12.10 -17.40 -8.80
C LEU A 160 -10.57 -17.31 -8.78
N ILE A 161 -9.88 -18.46 -8.79
CA ILE A 161 -8.41 -18.50 -8.80
C ILE A 161 -7.87 -17.82 -10.06
N LYS A 162 -8.43 -18.12 -11.23
CA LYS A 162 -8.05 -17.46 -12.49
C LYS A 162 -8.24 -15.95 -12.43
N SER A 163 -9.38 -15.49 -11.90
CA SER A 163 -9.66 -14.07 -11.71
C SER A 163 -8.65 -13.40 -10.78
N MET A 164 -8.23 -14.08 -9.71
CA MET A 164 -7.19 -13.60 -8.80
C MET A 164 -5.82 -13.51 -9.50
N GLU A 165 -5.41 -14.55 -10.24
CA GLU A 165 -4.16 -14.57 -11.00
C GLU A 165 -4.10 -13.42 -12.02
N GLU A 166 -5.19 -13.18 -12.76
CA GLU A 166 -5.27 -12.04 -13.68
C GLU A 166 -5.21 -10.70 -12.96
N ALA A 167 -5.84 -10.56 -11.79
CA ALA A 167 -5.79 -9.34 -11.00
C ALA A 167 -4.36 -9.05 -10.51
N ILE A 168 -3.63 -10.07 -10.07
CA ILE A 168 -2.21 -9.96 -9.67
C ILE A 168 -1.36 -9.49 -10.84
N GLN A 169 -1.49 -10.12 -12.02
CA GLN A 169 -0.73 -9.74 -13.21
C GLN A 169 -1.00 -8.29 -13.62
N ARG A 170 -2.27 -7.84 -13.57
CA ARG A 170 -2.63 -6.44 -13.84
C ARG A 170 -2.00 -5.48 -12.84
N THR A 171 -2.00 -5.82 -11.55
CA THR A 171 -1.35 -5.01 -10.51
C THR A 171 0.15 -4.94 -10.75
N GLN A 172 0.81 -6.06 -11.03
CA GLN A 172 2.25 -6.11 -11.31
C GLN A 172 2.61 -5.21 -12.49
N LYS A 173 1.85 -5.30 -13.60
CA LYS A 173 2.01 -4.42 -14.76
C LYS A 173 1.84 -2.94 -14.40
N GLY A 174 0.81 -2.61 -13.62
CA GLY A 174 0.56 -1.24 -13.16
C GLY A 174 1.70 -0.69 -12.29
N MET A 175 2.29 -1.55 -11.45
CA MET A 175 3.41 -1.17 -10.60
C MET A 175 4.73 -1.06 -11.36
N CYS A 176 4.97 -1.87 -12.40
CA CYS A 176 6.09 -1.64 -13.32
C CYS A 176 5.99 -0.26 -13.98
N LEU A 177 4.80 0.11 -14.49
CA LEU A 177 4.58 1.45 -15.06
C LEU A 177 4.81 2.57 -14.04
N PHE A 178 4.42 2.36 -12.78
CA PHE A 178 4.74 3.29 -11.70
C PHE A 178 6.25 3.44 -11.55
N ALA A 179 6.99 2.33 -11.49
CA ALA A 179 8.43 2.37 -11.24
C ALA A 179 9.19 3.05 -12.40
N ASP A 180 8.75 2.81 -13.64
CA ASP A 180 9.27 3.48 -14.83
C ASP A 180 9.06 5.01 -14.79
N GLN A 181 7.94 5.48 -14.24
CA GLN A 181 7.59 6.91 -14.22
C GLN A 181 8.00 7.65 -12.94
N CYS A 182 8.08 6.95 -11.82
CA CYS A 182 8.22 7.53 -10.48
C CYS A 182 9.50 7.12 -9.75
N GLY A 183 10.32 6.26 -10.36
CA GLY A 183 11.61 5.79 -9.83
C GLY A 183 11.54 4.41 -9.20
N HIS A 184 12.69 3.91 -8.74
CA HIS A 184 12.85 2.57 -8.18
C HIS A 184 13.57 2.60 -6.83
N GLY A 185 13.15 1.74 -5.90
CA GLY A 185 13.89 1.58 -4.65
C GLY A 185 13.93 2.87 -3.82
N LYS A 186 15.14 3.23 -3.38
CA LYS A 186 15.39 4.48 -2.63
C LYS A 186 15.28 5.75 -3.49
N SER A 187 15.27 5.65 -4.82
CA SER A 187 15.18 6.81 -5.73
C SER A 187 13.75 7.22 -6.06
N VAL A 188 12.75 6.46 -5.58
CA VAL A 188 11.34 6.78 -5.77
C VAL A 188 11.02 8.16 -5.20
N LYS A 189 10.41 8.99 -6.04
CA LYS A 189 9.89 10.32 -5.67
C LYS A 189 8.40 10.36 -5.97
N PRO A 190 7.54 9.96 -5.01
CA PRO A 190 6.11 9.96 -5.21
C PRO A 190 5.61 11.38 -5.46
N SER A 191 4.61 11.47 -6.33
CA SER A 191 3.75 12.62 -6.53
C SER A 191 2.30 12.17 -6.38
N ILE A 192 1.34 13.10 -6.35
CA ILE A 192 -0.09 12.76 -6.36
C ILE A 192 -0.41 11.86 -7.56
N LYS A 193 0.17 12.15 -8.74
CA LYS A 193 0.03 11.32 -9.94
C LYS A 193 0.58 9.92 -9.74
N CYS A 194 1.76 9.78 -9.11
CA CYS A 194 2.32 8.48 -8.78
C CYS A 194 1.41 7.70 -7.83
N THR A 195 0.86 8.36 -6.79
CA THR A 195 -0.11 7.75 -5.88
C THR A 195 -1.37 7.30 -6.62
N GLU A 196 -1.87 8.07 -7.60
CA GLU A 196 -2.97 7.62 -8.45
C GLU A 196 -2.63 6.38 -9.28
N MET A 197 -1.40 6.28 -9.79
CA MET A 197 -0.97 5.08 -10.53
C MET A 197 -0.99 3.84 -9.64
N VAL A 198 -0.55 3.97 -8.38
CA VAL A 198 -0.64 2.89 -7.38
C VAL A 198 -2.10 2.49 -7.13
N VAL A 199 -2.99 3.48 -6.94
CA VAL A 199 -4.43 3.23 -6.77
C VAL A 199 -5.02 2.48 -7.97
N ARG A 200 -4.64 2.86 -9.19
CA ARG A 200 -5.07 2.20 -10.43
C ARG A 200 -4.49 0.80 -10.58
N ALA A 201 -3.25 0.56 -10.17
CA ALA A 201 -2.64 -0.77 -10.20
C ALA A 201 -3.37 -1.73 -9.27
N PHE A 202 -3.74 -1.28 -8.06
CA PHE A 202 -4.47 -2.08 -7.09
C PHE A 202 -5.97 -2.18 -7.34
N ALA A 203 -6.49 -1.43 -8.33
CA ALA A 203 -7.90 -1.44 -8.74
C ALA A 203 -8.48 -2.84 -8.84
N ALA A 204 -7.86 -3.69 -9.68
CA ALA A 204 -8.34 -5.04 -9.98
C ALA A 204 -8.38 -5.94 -8.76
N MET A 205 -7.43 -5.78 -7.82
CA MET A 205 -7.43 -6.51 -6.55
C MET A 205 -8.47 -5.96 -5.54
N MET A 206 -8.91 -4.72 -5.72
CA MET A 206 -9.99 -4.10 -4.95
C MET A 206 -11.38 -4.37 -5.55
N GLU A 207 -11.48 -4.78 -6.81
CA GLU A 207 -12.78 -5.11 -7.38
C GLU A 207 -13.29 -6.43 -6.80
N ARG A 208 -14.50 -6.42 -6.24
CA ARG A 208 -15.21 -7.64 -5.89
C ARG A 208 -15.46 -8.37 -7.21
N SER A 209 -14.88 -9.55 -7.41
CA SER A 209 -15.43 -10.49 -8.37
C SER A 209 -16.85 -10.79 -7.88
N GLY A 210 -17.84 -10.32 -8.64
CA GLY A 210 -19.24 -10.30 -8.25
C GLY A 210 -19.84 -11.71 -8.18
N PHE A 211 -19.46 -12.47 -7.17
CA PHE A 211 -20.04 -13.76 -6.83
C PHE A 211 -20.65 -13.65 -5.43
N ASP A 212 -21.72 -12.87 -5.33
CA ASP A 212 -22.74 -13.07 -4.30
C ASP A 212 -23.65 -14.23 -4.77
#